data_AF-A0A376AI63-F1
#
_entry.id   AF-A0A376AI63-F1
#
_cell.length_a   1.000
_cell.length_b   1.000
_cell.length_c   1.000
_cell.angle_alpha   90.00
_cell.angle_beta   90.00
_cell.angle_gamma   90.00
#
_symmetry.space_group_name_H-M   'P 1'
#
loop_
_entity.id
_entity.type
_entity.pdbx_description
1 polymer ?
#
loop_
_entity_poly.entity_id
_entity_poly.type
_entity_poly.pdbx_seq_one_letter_code
_entity_poly.pdbx_strand_id
1 'polypeptide(L)'
;MGSGTISETSLLADMILTTADATGSVDDALALLAVSLDAVREKAMGDLGMRMAIGAISETRGPVCFVFSTFADPASGVPAFTLQEMPRCFAQGAAPTGADLAEYGPISIGDGLEKDAVFMLDCMRRQKMTNPSDPDREPFYSVGGHIDLTVVRADGYEQRTLHTWPDVVGEKIDPFSADDLTFSDGTGADYHS
;
A
#
# COMPACT_ATOMS: atom_id res chain seq x y z
N MET A 1 -5.05 0.10 2.87
CA MET A 1 -4.32 -0.93 2.09
C MET A 1 -3.72 -1.92 3.07
N GLY A 2 -3.81 -3.23 2.82
CA GLY A 2 -3.36 -4.25 3.76
C GLY A 2 -2.64 -5.42 3.09
N SER A 3 -1.76 -6.07 3.84
CA SER A 3 -1.20 -7.39 3.52
C SER A 3 -1.55 -8.36 4.65
N GLY A 4 -1.84 -9.61 4.30
CA GLY A 4 -2.40 -10.62 5.20
C GLY A 4 -3.51 -11.41 4.51
N THR A 5 -4.34 -12.15 5.27
CA THR A 5 -5.50 -12.80 4.68
C THR A 5 -6.57 -11.77 4.30
N ILE A 6 -7.32 -12.02 3.22
CA ILE A 6 -8.39 -11.12 2.76
C ILE A 6 -9.44 -10.95 3.86
N SER A 7 -9.78 -12.02 4.58
CA SER A 7 -10.75 -11.99 5.68
C SER A 7 -10.32 -11.09 6.83
N GLU A 8 -9.06 -11.14 7.25
CA GLU A 8 -8.55 -10.33 8.36
C GLU A 8 -8.43 -8.86 7.97
N THR A 9 -7.87 -8.59 6.79
CA THR A 9 -7.69 -7.23 6.27
C THR A 9 -9.03 -6.54 6.03
N SER A 10 -10.03 -7.25 5.51
CA SER A 10 -11.39 -6.71 5.30
C SER A 10 -12.09 -6.43 6.63
N LEU A 11 -12.03 -7.35 7.59
CA LEU A 11 -12.64 -7.17 8.91
C LEU A 11 -12.10 -5.92 9.62
N LEU A 12 -10.79 -5.70 9.56
CA LEU A 12 -10.18 -4.52 10.18
C LEU A 12 -10.45 -3.24 9.42
N ALA A 13 -10.51 -3.27 8.09
CA ALA A 13 -10.95 -2.12 7.31
C ALA A 13 -12.38 -1.71 7.68
N ASP A 14 -13.31 -2.66 7.74
CA ASP A 14 -14.70 -2.42 8.12
C ASP A 14 -14.81 -1.87 9.54
N MET A 15 -14.03 -2.38 10.48
CA MET A 15 -13.97 -1.88 11.85
C MET A 15 -13.50 -0.42 11.91
N ILE A 16 -12.45 -0.07 11.16
CA ILE A 16 -11.92 1.31 11.10
C ILE A 16 -12.99 2.24 10.50
N LEU A 17 -13.62 1.85 9.39
CA LEU A 17 -14.66 2.65 8.74
C LEU A 17 -15.88 2.83 9.64
N THR A 18 -16.37 1.74 10.24
CA THR A 18 -17.50 1.79 11.19
C THR A 18 -17.20 2.70 12.38
N THR A 19 -15.96 2.68 12.88
CA THR A 19 -15.54 3.56 13.97
C THR A 19 -15.53 5.02 13.54
N ALA A 20 -14.99 5.32 12.36
CA ALA A 20 -14.99 6.67 11.80
C ALA A 20 -16.42 7.21 11.56
N ASP A 21 -17.34 6.37 11.08
CA ASP A 21 -18.75 6.74 10.91
C ASP A 21 -19.43 7.00 12.26
N ALA A 22 -19.13 6.18 13.28
CA ALA A 22 -19.72 6.32 14.60
C ALA A 22 -19.20 7.55 15.36
N THR A 23 -17.92 7.90 15.20
CA THR A 23 -17.32 9.09 15.81
C THR A 23 -17.60 10.37 15.02
N GLY A 24 -17.77 10.26 13.70
CA GLY A 24 -17.77 11.40 12.79
C GLY A 24 -16.43 12.13 12.75
N SER A 25 -15.33 11.49 13.17
CA SER A 25 -13.98 12.06 13.19
C SER A 25 -12.89 11.04 12.92
N VAL A 26 -11.96 11.41 12.03
CA VAL A 26 -10.73 10.66 11.74
C VAL A 26 -9.82 10.63 12.95
N ASP A 27 -9.60 11.76 13.63
CA ASP A 27 -8.74 11.82 14.80
C ASP A 27 -9.24 10.91 15.94
N ASP A 28 -10.54 10.93 16.23
CA ASP A 28 -11.13 10.06 17.26
C ASP A 28 -11.08 8.58 16.86
N ALA A 29 -11.32 8.26 15.58
CA ALA A 29 -11.23 6.89 15.09
C ALA A 29 -9.81 6.32 15.18
N LEU A 30 -8.79 7.13 14.87
CA LEU A 30 -7.39 6.74 15.02
C LEU A 30 -7.00 6.56 16.48
N ALA A 31 -7.51 7.41 17.39
CA ALA A 31 -7.28 7.27 18.83
C ALA A 31 -7.90 5.98 19.37
N LEU A 32 -9.14 5.67 18.98
CA LEU A 32 -9.82 4.42 19.35
C LEU A 32 -9.11 3.19 18.76
N LEU A 33 -8.63 3.28 17.53
CA LEU A 33 -7.84 2.21 16.92
C LEU A 33 -6.56 1.95 17.72
N ALA A 34 -5.81 2.99 18.12
CA ALA A 34 -4.60 2.82 18.92
C ALA A 34 -4.88 2.09 20.25
N VAL A 35 -5.93 2.51 20.97
CA VAL A 35 -6.36 1.83 22.21
C VAL A 35 -6.77 0.39 21.96
N SER A 36 -7.48 0.14 20.86
CA SER A 36 -7.95 -1.21 20.50
C SER A 36 -6.79 -2.14 20.16
N LEU A 37 -5.78 -1.65 19.43
CA LEU A 37 -4.58 -2.41 19.11
C LEU A 37 -3.80 -2.79 20.37
N ASP A 38 -3.65 -1.88 21.33
CA ASP A 38 -3.03 -2.19 22.62
C ASP A 38 -3.81 -3.27 23.39
N ALA A 39 -5.14 -3.19 23.42
CA ALA A 39 -5.99 -4.19 24.09
C ALA A 39 -5.95 -5.57 23.39
N VAL A 40 -5.82 -5.59 22.06
CA VAL A 40 -5.65 -6.83 21.29
C VAL A 40 -4.27 -7.42 21.52
N ARG A 41 -3.22 -6.60 21.61
CA ARG A 41 -1.85 -7.07 21.91
C ARG A 41 -1.79 -7.93 23.18
N GLU A 42 -2.55 -7.56 24.22
CA GLU A 42 -2.60 -8.32 25.47
C GLU A 42 -3.29 -9.69 25.35
N LYS A 43 -4.17 -9.84 24.34
CA LYS A 43 -5.01 -11.02 24.15
C LYS A 43 -4.60 -11.89 22.98
N ALA A 44 -3.75 -11.37 22.09
CA ALA A 44 -3.30 -12.05 20.90
C ALA A 44 -2.59 -13.36 21.30
N MET A 45 -3.12 -14.48 20.82
CA MET A 45 -2.49 -15.80 20.93
C MET A 45 -2.14 -16.29 19.52
N GLY A 46 -0.84 -16.43 19.24
CA GLY A 46 -0.31 -16.91 17.96
C GLY A 46 0.23 -15.81 17.04
N ASP A 47 0.90 -16.24 15.97
CA ASP A 47 1.44 -15.35 14.94
C ASP A 47 0.34 -14.93 13.97
N LEU A 48 -0.16 -13.71 14.15
CA LEU A 48 -0.98 -13.03 13.15
C LEU A 48 -0.04 -12.36 12.14
N GLY A 49 -0.21 -12.65 10.86
CA GLY A 49 0.69 -12.20 9.78
C GLY A 49 0.12 -11.04 8.97
N MET A 50 -0.38 -9.98 9.61
CA MET A 50 -1.08 -8.89 8.94
C MET A 50 -0.40 -7.53 9.16
N ARG A 51 -0.43 -6.68 8.12
CA ARG A 51 -0.02 -5.27 8.14
C ARG A 51 -1.04 -4.41 7.41
N MET A 52 -1.28 -3.20 7.93
CA MET A 52 -2.21 -2.23 7.37
C MET A 52 -1.55 -0.85 7.27
N ALA A 53 -1.75 -0.19 6.13
CA ALA A 53 -1.49 1.23 5.92
C ALA A 53 -2.81 1.99 5.78
N ILE A 54 -2.92 3.10 6.50
CA ILE A 54 -4.10 3.97 6.57
C ILE A 54 -3.69 5.34 6.05
N GLY A 55 -4.39 5.86 5.06
CA GLY A 55 -4.31 7.26 4.64
C GLY A 55 -5.63 7.94 4.95
N ALA A 56 -5.60 9.13 5.54
CA ALA A 56 -6.80 9.88 5.93
C ALA A 56 -6.56 11.40 5.90
N ILE A 57 -7.64 12.18 5.99
CA ILE A 57 -7.59 13.63 6.21
C ILE A 57 -8.06 13.88 7.65
N SER A 58 -7.10 14.13 8.54
CA SER A 58 -7.33 14.53 9.93
C SER A 58 -7.90 15.95 9.99
N GLU A 59 -8.89 16.17 10.85
CA GLU A 59 -9.49 17.47 11.06
C GLU A 59 -8.50 18.46 11.68
N THR A 60 -7.57 17.98 12.50
CA THR A 60 -6.59 18.81 13.21
C THR A 60 -5.24 18.92 12.49
N ARG A 61 -4.90 17.96 11.63
CA ARG A 61 -3.56 17.85 11.01
C ARG A 61 -3.56 17.84 9.48
N GLY A 62 -4.73 17.75 8.84
CA GLY A 62 -4.81 17.58 7.39
C GLY A 62 -4.42 16.16 6.96
N PRO A 63 -3.77 15.98 5.79
CA PRO A 63 -3.38 14.66 5.31
C PRO A 63 -2.44 13.95 6.28
N VAL A 64 -2.81 12.74 6.68
CA VAL A 64 -2.05 11.89 7.59
C VAL A 64 -1.96 10.48 7.04
N CYS A 65 -0.87 9.79 7.35
CA CYS A 65 -0.71 8.38 7.03
C CYS A 65 -0.16 7.62 8.22
N PHE A 66 -0.70 6.42 8.45
CA PHE A 66 -0.32 5.53 9.54
C PHE A 66 -0.08 4.11 9.03
N VAL A 67 0.74 3.37 9.76
CA VAL A 67 0.94 1.93 9.59
C VAL A 67 0.77 1.22 10.92
N PHE A 68 0.30 -0.01 10.89
CA PHE A 68 0.49 -0.96 11.98
C PHE A 68 0.64 -2.38 11.43
N SER A 69 1.24 -3.26 12.21
CA SER A 69 1.33 -4.69 11.93
C SER A 69 1.03 -5.50 13.18
N THR A 70 0.57 -6.74 13.02
CA THR A 70 0.34 -7.68 14.13
C THR A 70 1.62 -8.42 14.55
N PHE A 71 2.71 -8.17 13.85
CA PHE A 71 4.06 -8.65 14.12
C PHE A 71 5.02 -7.46 14.25
N ALA A 72 6.14 -7.65 14.92
CA ALA A 72 7.20 -6.64 14.97
C ALA A 72 7.85 -6.55 13.59
N ASP A 73 7.82 -5.38 12.96
CA ASP A 73 8.35 -5.21 11.62
C ASP A 73 9.87 -5.02 11.66
N PRO A 74 10.68 -5.99 11.19
CA PRO A 74 12.13 -5.87 11.24
C PRO A 74 12.66 -4.74 10.34
N ALA A 75 11.94 -4.35 9.30
CA ALA A 75 12.42 -3.34 8.35
C ALA A 75 12.25 -1.90 8.88
N SER A 76 11.17 -1.64 9.62
CA SER A 76 10.83 -0.31 10.12
C SER A 76 11.06 -0.15 11.63
N GLY A 77 11.28 -1.25 12.35
CA GLY A 77 11.43 -1.26 13.81
C GLY A 77 10.13 -0.98 14.57
N VAL A 78 8.98 -0.94 13.87
CA VAL A 78 7.68 -0.68 14.50
C VAL A 78 7.26 -1.91 15.32
N PRO A 79 6.96 -1.75 16.62
CA PRO A 79 6.48 -2.85 17.44
C PRO A 79 5.13 -3.38 16.96
N ALA A 80 4.87 -4.66 17.23
CA ALA A 80 3.57 -5.26 16.95
C ALA A 80 2.43 -4.48 17.63
N PHE A 81 1.30 -4.39 16.95
CA PHE A 81 0.08 -3.70 17.39
C PHE A 81 0.30 -2.24 17.77
N THR A 82 1.28 -1.57 17.15
CA THR A 82 1.52 -0.14 17.36
C THR A 82 1.08 0.64 16.13
N LEU A 83 0.17 1.59 16.33
CA LEU A 83 -0.20 2.54 15.29
C LEU A 83 0.87 3.62 15.18
N GLN A 84 1.65 3.59 14.10
CA GLN A 84 2.74 4.51 13.86
C GLN A 84 2.40 5.50 12.77
N GLU A 85 2.57 6.79 13.06
CA GLU A 85 2.49 7.83 12.03
C GLU A 85 3.66 7.69 11.05
N MET A 86 3.34 7.68 9.77
CA MET A 86 4.27 7.56 8.65
C MET A 86 3.99 8.71 7.68
N PRO A 87 4.49 9.92 7.96
CA PRO A 87 4.22 11.11 7.14
C PRO A 87 4.75 10.96 5.70
N ARG A 88 5.59 9.94 5.45
CA ARG A 88 6.04 9.48 4.14
C ARG A 88 5.90 7.97 4.07
N CYS A 89 4.67 7.46 4.04
CA CYS A 89 4.46 6.04 3.74
C CYS A 89 4.55 5.85 2.23
N PHE A 90 5.53 5.07 1.77
CA PHE A 90 5.69 4.74 0.37
C PHE A 90 5.55 3.23 0.16
N ALA A 91 4.34 2.81 -0.26
CA ALA A 91 4.01 1.45 -0.70
C ALA A 91 4.39 0.33 0.30
N GLN A 92 4.03 -0.93 0.00
CA GLN A 92 4.34 -2.10 0.85
C GLN A 92 5.32 -3.11 0.21
N GLY A 93 5.88 -2.79 -0.97
CA GLY A 93 6.89 -3.64 -1.64
C GLY A 93 8.33 -3.15 -1.44
N ALA A 94 9.28 -3.77 -2.14
CA ALA A 94 10.69 -3.39 -2.10
C ALA A 94 10.91 -1.99 -2.69
N ALA A 95 11.69 -1.14 -2.03
CA ALA A 95 11.95 0.22 -2.52
C ALA A 95 12.67 0.22 -3.88
N PRO A 96 12.40 1.18 -4.80
CA PRO A 96 13.22 1.37 -5.99
C PRO A 96 14.70 1.52 -5.62
N THR A 97 15.59 0.93 -6.41
CA THR A 97 17.03 1.01 -6.18
C THR A 97 17.57 2.39 -6.57
N GLY A 98 18.79 2.72 -6.11
CA GLY A 98 19.46 3.95 -6.54
C GLY A 98 19.72 4.00 -8.05
N ALA A 99 19.87 2.84 -8.70
CA ALA A 99 20.03 2.75 -10.15
C ALA A 99 18.71 3.06 -10.88
N ASP A 100 17.58 2.52 -10.39
CA ASP A 100 16.25 2.82 -10.94
C ASP A 100 15.97 4.33 -10.90
N LEU A 101 16.21 4.96 -9.76
CA LEU A 101 15.94 6.39 -9.57
C LEU A 101 16.86 7.30 -10.40
N ALA A 102 18.09 6.85 -10.67
CA ALA A 102 19.05 7.62 -11.48
C ALA A 102 18.62 7.71 -12.96
N GLU A 103 17.92 6.70 -13.48
CA GLU A 103 17.42 6.68 -14.86
C GLU A 103 16.17 7.55 -15.03
N TYR A 104 15.31 7.60 -14.01
CA TYR A 104 14.03 8.32 -14.08
C TYR A 104 14.14 9.82 -13.81
N GLY A 105 15.01 10.23 -12.87
CA GLY A 105 15.12 11.62 -12.43
C GLY A 105 14.33 11.92 -11.13
N PRO A 106 14.18 13.21 -10.77
CA PRO A 106 13.58 13.60 -9.50
C PRO A 106 12.08 13.29 -9.47
N ILE A 107 11.65 12.54 -8.45
CA ILE A 107 10.24 12.22 -8.18
C ILE A 107 9.57 13.43 -7.52
N SER A 108 8.48 13.92 -8.11
CA SER A 108 7.75 15.10 -7.61
C SER A 108 6.49 14.67 -6.86
N ILE A 109 6.66 14.24 -5.61
CA ILE A 109 5.52 13.88 -4.73
C ILE A 109 4.60 15.10 -4.49
N GLY A 110 5.14 16.33 -4.60
CA GLY A 110 4.39 17.57 -4.38
C GLY A 110 3.29 17.83 -5.41
N ASP A 111 3.42 17.29 -6.62
CA ASP A 111 2.41 17.40 -7.69
C ASP A 111 1.43 16.22 -7.70
N GLY A 112 1.54 15.32 -6.72
CA GLY A 112 0.81 14.05 -6.66
C GLY A 112 1.59 12.89 -7.30
N LEU A 113 1.21 11.67 -6.94
CA LEU A 113 1.92 10.45 -7.36
C LEU A 113 1.59 10.00 -8.79
N GLU A 114 0.60 10.58 -9.45
CA GLU A 114 0.08 10.05 -10.73
C GLU A 114 1.17 9.81 -11.78
N LYS A 115 2.05 10.79 -11.97
CA LYS A 115 3.09 10.75 -13.01
C LYS A 115 4.15 9.69 -12.71
N ASP A 116 4.44 9.49 -11.42
CA ASP A 116 5.57 8.69 -10.96
C ASP A 116 5.14 7.29 -10.51
N ALA A 117 3.85 7.07 -10.20
CA ALA A 117 3.35 5.86 -9.56
C ALA A 117 3.61 4.60 -10.38
N VAL A 118 3.38 4.64 -11.70
CA VAL A 118 3.59 3.48 -12.58
C VAL A 118 5.07 3.09 -12.60
N PHE A 119 5.96 4.05 -12.85
CA PHE A 119 7.39 3.82 -12.82
C PHE A 119 7.85 3.26 -11.47
N MET A 120 7.45 3.92 -10.38
CA MET A 120 7.87 3.50 -9.05
C MET A 120 7.42 2.08 -8.76
N LEU A 121 6.13 1.77 -8.95
CA LEU A 121 5.59 0.44 -8.67
C LEU A 121 6.15 -0.63 -9.61
N ASP A 122 6.54 -0.27 -10.82
CA ASP A 122 7.23 -1.18 -11.75
C ASP A 122 8.66 -1.52 -11.29
N CYS A 123 9.40 -0.56 -10.73
CA CYS A 123 10.68 -0.85 -10.07
C CYS A 123 10.50 -1.78 -8.86
N MET A 124 9.40 -1.64 -8.11
CA MET A 124 9.08 -2.51 -6.98
C MET A 124 8.66 -3.92 -7.46
N ARG A 125 7.91 -4.00 -8.57
CA ARG A 125 7.44 -5.24 -9.21
C ARG A 125 8.58 -6.15 -9.65
N ARG A 126 9.67 -5.57 -10.16
CA ARG A 126 10.86 -6.32 -10.62
C ARG A 126 11.75 -6.86 -9.50
N GLN A 127 11.41 -6.58 -8.24
CA GLN A 127 12.20 -6.99 -7.08
C GLN A 127 11.48 -8.05 -6.24
N LYS A 128 12.21 -9.10 -5.87
CA LYS A 128 11.72 -10.06 -4.88
C LYS A 128 11.77 -9.43 -3.50
N MET A 129 10.72 -9.67 -2.70
CA MET A 129 10.71 -9.32 -1.29
C MET A 129 10.62 -10.56 -0.41
N THR A 130 11.29 -10.50 0.74
CA THR A 130 11.08 -11.44 1.84
C THR A 130 9.74 -11.14 2.49
N ASN A 131 8.98 -12.17 2.88
CA ASN A 131 7.74 -11.97 3.63
C ASN A 131 8.09 -11.46 5.05
N PRO A 132 7.68 -10.24 5.44
CA PRO A 132 8.00 -9.73 6.77
C PRO A 132 7.38 -10.54 7.91
N SER A 133 6.25 -11.22 7.67
CA SER A 133 5.59 -12.06 8.67
C SER A 133 6.08 -13.51 8.68
N ASP A 134 6.88 -13.92 7.68
CA ASP A 134 7.42 -15.27 7.54
C ASP A 134 8.78 -15.20 6.80
N PRO A 135 9.84 -14.73 7.50
CA PRO A 135 11.10 -14.39 6.85
C PRO A 135 11.84 -15.59 6.23
N ASP A 136 11.51 -16.81 6.66
CA ASP A 136 12.13 -18.05 6.19
C ASP A 136 11.53 -18.54 4.86
N ARG A 137 10.39 -17.98 4.43
CA ARG A 137 9.75 -18.33 3.17
C ARG A 137 10.53 -17.81 1.97
N GLU A 138 10.45 -18.53 0.85
CA GLU A 138 11.09 -18.12 -0.40
C GLU A 138 10.64 -16.70 -0.82
N PRO A 139 11.59 -15.80 -1.15
CA PRO A 139 11.26 -14.47 -1.65
C PRO A 139 10.41 -14.51 -2.92
N PHE A 140 9.48 -13.57 -3.05
CA PHE A 140 8.48 -13.54 -4.12
C PHE A 140 8.26 -12.12 -4.65
N TYR A 141 7.68 -12.00 -5.86
CA TYR A 141 7.22 -10.73 -6.42
C TYR A 141 5.82 -10.45 -5.89
N SER A 142 5.63 -9.28 -5.28
CA SER A 142 4.41 -8.94 -4.54
C SER A 142 3.59 -7.81 -5.17
N VAL A 143 4.16 -7.08 -6.13
CA VAL A 143 3.51 -5.93 -6.77
C VAL A 143 3.03 -6.34 -8.16
N GLY A 144 1.72 -6.22 -8.37
CA GLY A 144 1.05 -6.66 -9.60
C GLY A 144 -0.45 -6.38 -9.61
N GLY A 145 -1.13 -6.95 -10.61
CA GLY A 145 -2.56 -6.75 -10.86
C GLY A 145 -2.84 -5.40 -11.50
N HIS A 146 -3.10 -4.37 -10.68
CA HIS A 146 -3.37 -3.02 -11.16
C HIS A 146 -2.93 -1.95 -10.16
N ILE A 147 -2.77 -0.74 -10.67
CA ILE A 147 -2.50 0.46 -9.89
C ILE A 147 -3.75 1.33 -9.94
N ASP A 148 -4.43 1.47 -8.81
CA ASP A 148 -5.50 2.46 -8.66
C ASP A 148 -4.97 3.73 -7.99
N LEU A 149 -5.23 4.87 -8.61
CA LEU A 149 -5.06 6.18 -8.02
C LEU A 149 -6.37 6.63 -7.41
N THR A 150 -6.36 6.85 -6.11
CA THR A 150 -7.47 7.48 -5.38
C THR A 150 -7.03 8.87 -4.92
N VAL A 151 -7.77 9.90 -5.34
CA VAL A 151 -7.58 11.27 -4.87
C VAL A 151 -8.74 11.63 -3.97
N VAL A 152 -8.44 11.94 -2.71
CA VAL A 152 -9.41 12.33 -1.70
C VAL A 152 -9.38 13.85 -1.53
N ARG A 153 -10.56 14.48 -1.54
CA ARG A 153 -10.80 15.91 -1.35
C ARG A 153 -11.84 16.11 -0.25
N ALA A 154 -12.04 17.34 0.17
CA ALA A 154 -13.02 17.65 1.21
C ALA A 154 -14.47 17.32 0.80
N ASP A 155 -14.77 17.34 -0.50
CA ASP A 155 -16.10 17.12 -1.07
C ASP A 155 -16.32 15.70 -1.60
N GLY A 156 -15.31 14.83 -1.52
CA GLY A 156 -15.43 13.44 -1.95
C GLY A 156 -14.11 12.81 -2.35
N TYR A 157 -14.20 11.74 -3.14
CA TYR A 157 -13.03 11.07 -3.71
C TYR A 157 -13.28 10.71 -5.17
N GLU A 158 -12.21 10.64 -5.94
CA GLU A 158 -12.20 10.02 -7.27
C GLU A 158 -11.22 8.85 -7.25
N GLN A 159 -11.57 7.78 -7.97
CA GLN A 159 -10.70 6.63 -8.16
C GLN A 159 -10.63 6.31 -9.65
N ARG A 160 -9.43 5.97 -10.13
CA ARG A 160 -9.22 5.43 -11.46
C ARG A 160 -8.00 4.54 -11.52
N THR A 161 -8.04 3.58 -12.41
CA THR A 161 -6.89 2.72 -12.71
C THR A 161 -5.89 3.46 -13.58
N LEU A 162 -4.64 3.51 -13.15
CA LEU A 162 -3.50 4.06 -13.90
C LEU A 162 -2.86 3.02 -14.81
N HIS A 163 -2.81 1.77 -14.37
CA HIS A 163 -2.12 0.70 -15.06
C HIS A 163 -2.64 -0.67 -14.63
N THR A 164 -2.60 -1.65 -15.53
CA THR A 164 -2.95 -3.05 -15.28
C THR A 164 -1.89 -3.94 -15.89
N TRP A 165 -1.24 -4.77 -15.07
CA TRP A 165 -0.32 -5.80 -15.51
C TRP A 165 -1.10 -7.06 -15.92
N PRO A 166 -0.55 -7.94 -16.79
CA PRO A 166 -1.23 -9.16 -17.26
C PRO A 166 -1.28 -10.29 -16.23
N ASP A 167 -1.32 -9.98 -14.93
CA ASP A 167 -1.33 -10.97 -13.84
C ASP A 167 -2.69 -11.66 -13.68
N VAL A 168 -2.67 -12.92 -13.28
CA VAL A 168 -3.88 -13.74 -13.04
C VAL A 168 -4.07 -13.97 -11.54
N VAL A 169 -5.29 -13.74 -11.05
CA VAL A 169 -5.65 -13.96 -9.64
C VAL A 169 -5.43 -15.43 -9.26
N GLY A 170 -4.64 -15.65 -8.21
CA GLY A 170 -4.29 -16.98 -7.71
C GLY A 170 -3.01 -17.57 -8.29
N GLU A 171 -2.42 -16.92 -9.30
CA GLU A 171 -1.13 -17.29 -9.87
C GLU A 171 0.01 -16.46 -9.26
N LYS A 172 1.24 -16.96 -9.39
CA LYS A 172 2.43 -16.20 -8.98
C LYS A 172 2.69 -15.11 -10.01
N ILE A 173 3.00 -13.91 -9.53
CA ILE A 173 3.41 -12.78 -10.36
C ILE A 173 4.73 -13.11 -11.08
N ASP A 174 4.75 -12.90 -12.39
CA ASP A 174 5.96 -12.96 -13.23
C ASP A 174 6.19 -11.60 -13.92
N PRO A 175 7.10 -10.76 -13.38
CA PRO A 175 7.36 -9.42 -13.89
C PRO A 175 8.18 -9.41 -15.19
N PHE A 176 8.56 -10.57 -15.72
CA PHE A 176 9.33 -10.68 -16.97
C PHE A 176 8.58 -11.42 -18.07
N SER A 177 7.29 -11.68 -17.86
CA SER A 177 6.43 -12.29 -18.87
C SER A 177 6.25 -11.35 -20.08
N ALA A 178 6.19 -11.92 -21.28
CA ALA A 178 6.29 -11.17 -22.54
C ALA A 178 5.10 -10.23 -22.83
N ASP A 179 4.03 -10.30 -22.05
CA ASP A 179 2.79 -9.54 -22.25
C ASP A 179 2.83 -8.13 -21.63
N ASP A 180 3.92 -7.76 -20.95
CA ASP A 180 4.05 -6.53 -20.14
C ASP A 180 4.31 -5.23 -20.94
N LEU A 181 4.31 -5.29 -22.28
CA LEU A 181 4.83 -4.20 -23.15
C LEU A 181 3.79 -3.20 -23.67
N THR A 182 2.56 -3.15 -23.15
CA THR A 182 1.56 -2.17 -23.62
C THR A 182 1.58 -0.88 -22.80
N PHE A 183 2.54 0.00 -23.10
CA PHE A 183 2.50 1.39 -22.66
C PHE A 183 1.58 2.16 -23.63
N SER A 184 0.36 2.51 -23.20
CA SER A 184 -0.49 3.47 -23.93
C SER A 184 -0.16 4.87 -23.45
N ASP A 185 0.69 5.58 -24.19
CA ASP A 185 1.05 6.99 -23.91
C ASP A 185 -0.06 8.00 -24.28
N GLY A 186 -1.25 7.51 -24.68
CA GLY A 186 -2.38 8.37 -25.05
C GLY A 186 -2.19 9.11 -26.38
N THR A 187 -1.13 8.80 -27.14
CA THR A 187 -0.95 9.31 -28.51
C THR A 187 -1.27 8.19 -29.50
N GLY A 188 -2.54 8.10 -29.87
CA GLY A 188 -2.96 7.26 -30.98
C GLY A 188 -2.28 7.72 -32.27
N ALA A 189 -1.32 6.96 -32.75
CA ALA A 189 -0.86 7.00 -34.13
C ALA A 189 -0.80 5.56 -34.65
N ASP A 190 -1.88 5.15 -35.31
CA ASP A 190 -1.94 3.95 -36.14
C ASP A 190 -0.78 3.96 -37.14
N TYR A 191 0.12 2.98 -37.04
CA TYR A 191 0.98 2.62 -38.16
C TYR A 191 0.59 1.22 -38.63
N HIS A 192 -0.28 1.19 -39.63
CA HIS A 192 -0.40 0.07 -40.55
C HIS A 192 0.77 0.11 -41.55
N SER A 193 1.52 -0.98 -41.61
CA SER A 193 2.07 -1.52 -42.87
C SER A 193 2.29 -3.02 -42.74
#